data_AF-G5D8W7-F1
#
_entry.id   AF-G5D8W7-F1
#
_cell.length_a   1.000
_cell.length_b   1.000
_cell.length_c   1.000
_cell.angle_alpha   90.00
_cell.angle_beta   90.00
_cell.angle_gamma   90.00
#
_symmetry.space_group_name_H-M   'P 1'
#
loop_
_entity.id
_entity.type
_entity.pdbx_description
1 polymer ?
#
loop_
_entity_poly.entity_id
_entity_poly.type
_entity_poly.pdbx_seq_one_letter_code
_entity_poly.pdbx_strand_id
1 'polypeptide(L)'
;ITQHKYDTSPSCLGKVSRYFGHRWIAAARHGKRDDDRYPGCMAGRTMFVIPFSMGPIGGPISKIGIQLTDSNYVLLCMNIMTRVSPHVWETLGDNDFVKCVHSVGCPRPVQRKVINHWPVNPE
;
A
#
# COMPACT_ATOMS: atom_id res chain seq x y z
N ILE A 1 5.26 -13.90 0.00
CA ILE A 1 5.47 -13.46 1.41
C ILE A 1 6.60 -14.29 1.98
N THR A 2 7.61 -13.68 2.60
CA THR A 2 8.76 -14.43 3.16
C THR A 2 8.32 -15.21 4.40
N GLN A 3 8.54 -16.52 4.39
CA GLN A 3 8.15 -17.40 5.48
C GLN A 3 9.13 -17.28 6.64
N HIS A 4 10.41 -17.11 6.33
CA HIS A 4 11.47 -17.03 7.34
C HIS A 4 11.99 -15.60 7.47
N LYS A 5 12.24 -15.19 8.71
CA LYS A 5 12.81 -13.87 9.03
C LYS A 5 14.11 -13.60 8.28
N TYR A 6 14.96 -14.62 8.16
CA TYR A 6 16.30 -14.48 7.61
C TYR A 6 16.34 -14.32 6.08
N ASP A 7 15.21 -14.52 5.39
CA ASP A 7 15.07 -14.21 3.95
C ASP A 7 15.15 -12.71 3.67
N THR A 8 14.91 -11.87 4.67
CA THR A 8 14.83 -10.40 4.53
C THR A 8 15.72 -9.63 5.49
N SER A 9 16.17 -10.30 6.56
CA SER A 9 16.81 -9.66 7.70
C SER A 9 18.04 -10.45 8.11
N PRO A 10 19.25 -9.89 8.12
CA PRO A 10 20.42 -10.56 8.68
C PRO A 10 20.21 -11.00 10.13
N SER A 11 20.93 -12.05 10.53
CA SER A 11 21.07 -12.46 11.92
C SER A 11 21.82 -11.39 12.72
N CYS A 12 21.23 -10.92 13.81
CA CYS A 12 21.89 -10.01 14.74
C CYS A 12 22.54 -10.82 15.87
N LEU A 13 23.79 -10.52 16.21
CA LEU A 13 24.46 -11.05 17.40
C LEU A 13 23.99 -10.26 18.65
N GLY A 14 23.46 -10.97 19.65
CA GLY A 14 23.16 -10.41 20.99
C GLY A 14 21.98 -9.43 21.08
N LYS A 15 22.01 -8.56 22.11
CA LYS A 15 20.96 -7.56 22.43
C LYS A 15 21.15 -6.22 21.69
N VAL A 16 21.87 -6.20 20.57
CA VAL A 16 22.05 -4.97 19.79
C VAL A 16 20.74 -4.66 19.07
N SER A 17 20.11 -3.53 19.43
CA SER A 17 18.97 -3.00 18.72
C SER A 17 19.33 -2.87 17.24
N ARG A 18 18.46 -3.37 16.35
CA ARG A 18 18.71 -3.45 14.91
C ARG A 18 19.01 -2.05 14.34
N TYR A 19 20.29 -1.72 14.17
CA TYR A 19 20.74 -0.47 13.54
C TYR A 19 20.51 -0.45 12.02
N PHE A 20 20.35 -1.62 11.39
CA PHE A 20 19.96 -1.73 9.99
C PHE A 20 18.42 -1.79 9.91
N GLY A 21 17.84 -0.80 9.23
CA GLY A 21 16.44 -0.36 9.29
C GLY A 21 15.34 -1.33 8.84
N HIS A 22 15.51 -2.65 8.96
CA HIS A 22 14.50 -3.64 8.60
C HIS A 22 13.80 -4.27 9.82
N ARG A 23 12.47 -4.14 9.87
CA ARG A 23 11.60 -4.82 10.83
C ARG A 23 10.77 -5.89 10.12
N TRP A 24 11.24 -7.13 10.16
CA TRP A 24 10.45 -8.26 9.71
C TRP A 24 9.25 -8.53 10.62
N ILE A 25 8.09 -8.84 10.01
CA ILE A 25 6.84 -9.25 10.66
C ILE A 25 6.41 -10.57 10.03
N ALA A 26 6.03 -11.55 10.85
CA ALA A 26 5.50 -12.82 10.38
C ALA A 26 4.16 -12.63 9.65
N ALA A 27 3.91 -13.42 8.60
CA ALA A 27 2.70 -13.34 7.78
C ALA A 27 1.41 -13.38 8.61
N ALA A 28 1.28 -14.33 9.54
CA ALA A 28 0.12 -14.44 10.42
C ALA A 28 -0.09 -13.19 11.29
N ARG A 29 1.00 -12.57 11.76
CA ARG A 29 0.94 -11.32 12.54
C ARG A 29 0.57 -10.12 11.68
N HIS A 30 0.99 -10.10 10.42
CA HIS A 30 0.59 -9.06 9.46
C HIS A 30 -0.90 -9.18 9.14
N GLY A 31 -1.38 -10.38 8.79
CA GLY A 31 -2.79 -10.63 8.52
C GLY A 31 -3.70 -10.22 9.67
N LYS A 32 -3.36 -10.58 10.91
CA LYS A 32 -4.13 -10.12 12.09
C LYS A 32 -4.22 -8.59 12.19
N ARG A 33 -3.14 -7.86 11.88
CA ARG A 33 -3.16 -6.39 11.90
C ARG A 33 -4.03 -5.81 10.80
N ASP A 34 -4.05 -6.47 9.65
CA ASP A 34 -4.88 -6.07 8.52
C ASP A 34 -6.35 -6.29 8.86
N ASP A 35 -6.69 -7.44 9.45
CA ASP A 35 -8.03 -7.77 9.95
C ASP A 35 -8.49 -6.80 11.06
N ASP A 36 -7.58 -6.34 11.91
CA ASP A 36 -7.91 -5.38 12.97
C ASP A 36 -8.14 -3.94 12.42
N ARG A 37 -7.53 -3.58 11.29
CA ARG A 37 -7.45 -2.18 10.82
C ARG A 37 -8.28 -1.85 9.58
N TYR A 38 -8.40 -2.77 8.63
CA TYR A 38 -9.05 -2.52 7.34
C TYR A 38 -10.58 -2.63 7.36
N PRO A 39 -11.25 -3.48 8.16
CA PRO A 39 -12.70 -3.55 8.15
C PRO A 39 -13.34 -2.19 8.46
N GLY A 40 -14.14 -1.68 7.51
CA GLY A 40 -14.84 -0.40 7.64
C GLY A 40 -13.97 0.85 7.57
N CYS A 41 -12.65 0.76 7.34
CA CYS A 41 -11.74 1.91 7.39
C CYS A 41 -12.04 3.02 6.36
N MET A 42 -12.67 2.65 5.24
CA MET A 42 -13.08 3.57 4.16
C MET A 42 -14.57 3.96 4.22
N ALA A 43 -15.31 3.62 5.29
CA ALA A 43 -16.74 3.89 5.34
C ALA A 43 -17.05 5.38 5.10
N GLY A 44 -18.00 5.65 4.19
CA GLY A 44 -18.38 7.01 3.77
C GLY A 44 -17.30 7.76 2.97
N ARG A 45 -16.27 7.09 2.46
CA ARG A 45 -15.27 7.62 1.53
C ARG A 45 -15.32 6.89 0.20
N THR A 46 -14.92 7.56 -0.87
CA THR A 46 -14.73 6.93 -2.18
C THR A 46 -13.45 6.10 -2.16
N MET A 47 -13.54 4.84 -2.54
CA MET A 47 -12.39 3.99 -2.82
C MET A 47 -12.01 4.16 -4.28
N PHE A 48 -10.83 4.71 -4.53
CA PHE A 48 -10.25 4.86 -5.86
C PHE A 48 -9.48 3.60 -6.23
N VAL A 49 -9.63 3.16 -7.49
CA VAL A 49 -8.86 2.07 -8.09
C VAL A 49 -7.88 2.69 -9.08
N ILE A 50 -6.57 2.55 -8.81
CA ILE A 50 -5.52 3.21 -9.57
C ILE A 50 -4.65 2.15 -10.26
N PRO A 51 -4.87 1.87 -11.55
CA PRO A 51 -3.96 1.07 -12.35
C PRO A 51 -2.73 1.90 -12.71
N PHE A 52 -1.54 1.39 -12.42
CA PHE A 52 -0.30 2.09 -12.76
C PHE A 52 0.78 1.17 -13.30
N SER A 53 1.64 1.72 -14.16
CA SER A 53 2.87 1.07 -14.62
C SER A 53 4.11 1.74 -14.02
N MET A 54 4.99 0.92 -13.45
CA MET A 54 6.35 1.29 -13.07
C MET A 54 7.26 1.07 -14.27
N GLY A 55 7.62 2.17 -14.94
CA GLY A 55 8.34 2.16 -16.22
C GLY A 55 7.41 2.40 -17.42
N PRO A 56 7.96 2.48 -18.65
CA PRO A 56 7.17 2.61 -19.86
C PRO A 56 6.13 1.48 -19.96
N ILE A 57 4.90 1.83 -20.34
CA ILE A 57 3.81 0.86 -20.49
C ILE A 57 4.21 -0.15 -21.58
N GLY A 58 4.12 -1.45 -21.28
CA GLY A 58 4.55 -2.53 -22.19
C GLY A 58 6.07 -2.74 -22.25
N GLY A 59 6.85 -2.04 -21.42
CA GLY A 59 8.30 -2.23 -21.38
C GLY A 59 8.68 -3.62 -20.83
N PRO A 60 9.82 -4.20 -21.28
CA PRO A 60 10.22 -5.56 -20.92
C PRO A 60 10.50 -5.77 -19.43
N ILE A 61 10.86 -4.69 -18.71
CA ILE A 61 11.10 -4.68 -17.26
C ILE A 61 9.98 -3.95 -16.50
N SER A 62 8.94 -3.48 -17.19
CA SER A 62 7.85 -2.75 -16.56
C SER A 62 7.04 -3.67 -15.66
N LYS A 63 6.51 -3.11 -14.57
CA LYS A 63 5.63 -3.82 -13.64
C LYS A 63 4.34 -3.06 -13.45
N ILE A 64 3.24 -3.78 -13.57
CA ILE A 64 1.89 -3.24 -13.36
C ILE A 64 1.48 -3.46 -11.90
N GLY A 65 0.89 -2.43 -11.32
CA GLY A 65 0.26 -2.50 -10.00
C GLY A 65 -1.13 -1.88 -10.05
N ILE A 66 -1.97 -2.31 -9.11
CA ILE A 66 -3.27 -1.67 -8.86
C ILE A 66 -3.27 -1.23 -7.40
N GLN A 67 -3.44 0.07 -7.19
CA GLN A 67 -3.55 0.66 -5.87
C GLN A 67 -4.99 1.03 -5.53
N LEU A 68 -5.49 0.48 -4.44
CA LEU A 68 -6.72 0.93 -3.79
C LEU A 68 -6.38 2.00 -2.76
N THR A 69 -7.09 3.13 -2.81
CA THR A 69 -6.89 4.23 -1.86
C THR A 69 -8.19 4.98 -1.60
N ASP A 70 -8.40 5.44 -0.37
CA ASP A 70 -9.48 6.37 0.02
C ASP A 70 -9.02 7.84 0.08
N SER A 71 -7.82 8.12 -0.42
CA SER A 71 -7.20 9.44 -0.45
C SER A 71 -7.08 9.99 -1.86
N ASN A 72 -7.75 11.12 -2.12
CA ASN A 72 -7.63 11.90 -3.34
C ASN A 72 -6.21 12.47 -3.53
N TYR A 73 -5.52 12.81 -2.43
CA TYR A 73 -4.13 13.25 -2.49
C TYR A 73 -3.24 12.15 -3.06
N VAL A 74 -3.38 10.91 -2.57
CA VAL A 74 -2.62 9.76 -3.08
C VAL A 74 -2.94 9.51 -4.56
N LEU A 75 -4.21 9.61 -4.97
CA LEU A 75 -4.60 9.49 -6.37
C LEU A 75 -3.85 10.47 -7.28
N LEU A 76 -3.83 11.76 -6.91
CA LEU A 76 -3.17 12.80 -7.70
C LEU A 76 -1.65 12.61 -7.74
N CYS A 77 -1.03 12.26 -6.60
CA CYS A 77 0.40 11.99 -6.55
C CYS A 77 0.78 10.76 -7.38
N MET A 78 -0.02 9.69 -7.33
CA MET A 78 0.21 8.49 -8.15
C MET A 78 0.14 8.80 -9.65
N ASN A 79 -0.80 9.65 -10.06
CA ASN A 79 -0.92 10.09 -11.45
C ASN A 79 0.32 10.85 -11.95
N ILE A 80 1.06 11.53 -11.06
CA ILE A 80 2.30 12.25 -11.40
C ILE A 80 3.51 11.30 -11.36
N MET A 81 3.61 10.48 -10.31
CA MET A 81 4.80 9.66 -10.03
C MET A 81 4.87 8.39 -10.89
N THR A 82 3.73 7.92 -11.38
CA THR A 82 3.61 6.66 -12.13
C THR A 82 2.84 6.88 -13.43
N ARG A 83 2.84 5.88 -14.32
CA ARG A 83 2.08 5.97 -15.57
C ARG A 83 0.68 5.40 -15.31
N VAL A 84 -0.29 6.29 -15.17
CA VAL A 84 -1.72 5.96 -15.07
C VAL A 84 -2.37 6.29 -16.40
N SER A 85 -2.88 5.28 -17.10
CA SER A 85 -3.49 5.42 -18.43
C SER A 85 -4.41 4.23 -18.71
N PRO A 86 -5.45 4.38 -19.55
CA PRO A 86 -6.26 3.26 -20.03
C PRO A 86 -5.41 2.10 -20.61
N HIS A 87 -4.28 2.39 -21.25
CA HIS A 87 -3.40 1.37 -21.83
C HIS A 87 -2.75 0.44 -20.79
N VAL A 88 -2.75 0.82 -19.50
CA VAL A 88 -2.29 -0.07 -18.43
C VAL A 88 -3.21 -1.28 -18.32
N TRP A 89 -4.53 -1.10 -18.52
CA TRP A 89 -5.48 -2.22 -18.54
C TRP A 89 -5.27 -3.15 -19.74
N GLU A 90 -5.04 -2.57 -20.90
CA GLU A 90 -4.73 -3.32 -22.13
C GLU A 90 -3.46 -4.16 -21.96
N THR A 91 -2.42 -3.58 -21.35
CA THR A 91 -1.16 -4.28 -21.09
C THR A 91 -1.30 -5.33 -19.98
N LEU A 92 -2.18 -5.08 -18.99
CA LEU A 92 -2.42 -6.01 -17.91
C LEU A 92 -3.08 -7.29 -18.45
N GLY A 93 -4.18 -7.18 -19.19
CA GLY A 93 -4.96 -8.35 -19.63
C GLY A 93 -5.26 -9.29 -18.45
N ASP A 94 -4.93 -10.57 -18.62
CA ASP A 94 -5.07 -11.61 -17.59
C ASP A 94 -3.77 -11.87 -16.80
N ASN A 95 -2.75 -11.00 -16.93
CA ASN A 95 -1.48 -11.17 -16.24
C ASN A 95 -1.55 -10.80 -14.75
N ASP A 96 -0.56 -11.28 -14.00
CA ASP A 96 -0.36 -10.89 -12.60
C ASP A 96 0.03 -9.41 -12.45
N PHE A 97 -0.44 -8.80 -11.35
CA PHE A 97 -0.10 -7.44 -10.96
C PHE A 97 0.21 -7.34 -9.47
N VAL A 98 0.89 -6.25 -9.09
CA VAL A 98 1.17 -5.94 -7.69
C VAL A 98 -0.09 -5.36 -7.04
N LYS A 99 -0.62 -6.06 -6.04
CA LYS A 99 -1.77 -5.63 -5.24
C LYS A 99 -1.32 -4.63 -4.18
N CYS A 100 -1.75 -3.38 -4.30
CA CYS A 100 -1.46 -2.32 -3.34
C CYS A 100 -2.75 -1.87 -2.65
N VAL A 101 -2.80 -1.96 -1.32
CA VAL A 101 -3.94 -1.47 -0.52
C VAL A 101 -3.46 -0.35 0.38
N HIS A 102 -4.17 0.77 0.36
CA HIS A 102 -3.89 1.95 1.17
C HIS A 102 -5.19 2.51 1.72
N SER A 103 -5.20 2.90 2.99
CA SER A 103 -6.26 3.71 3.58
C SER A 103 -5.66 4.74 4.51
N VAL A 104 -6.28 5.92 4.60
CA VAL A 104 -5.97 6.93 5.63
C VAL A 104 -6.44 6.51 7.03
N GLY A 105 -7.26 5.46 7.15
CA GLY A 105 -7.75 4.92 8.43
C GLY A 105 -8.67 5.89 9.17
N CYS A 106 -9.53 6.61 8.46
CA CYS A 106 -10.35 7.68 9.04
C CYS A 106 -11.78 7.67 8.46
N PRO A 107 -12.61 6.66 8.80
CA PRO A 107 -13.97 6.53 8.26
C PRO A 107 -14.88 7.70 8.65
N ARG A 108 -15.99 7.86 7.92
CA ARG A 108 -17.03 8.86 8.20
C ARG A 108 -18.24 8.21 8.91
N PRO A 109 -18.90 8.90 9.86
CA PRO A 109 -18.58 10.24 10.36
C PRO A 109 -17.28 10.25 11.17
N VAL A 110 -16.49 11.32 11.03
CA VAL A 110 -15.18 11.40 11.67
C VAL A 110 -15.37 11.66 13.17
N GLN A 111 -14.86 10.76 14.01
CA GLN A 111 -15.01 10.83 15.47
C GLN A 111 -13.94 11.69 16.16
N ARG A 112 -12.87 12.07 15.43
CA ARG A 112 -11.73 12.84 15.94
C ARG A 112 -11.52 14.16 15.20
N LYS A 113 -10.83 15.10 15.84
CA LYS A 113 -10.44 16.36 15.18
C LYS A 113 -9.45 16.09 14.05
N VAL A 114 -9.78 16.55 12.85
CA VAL A 114 -8.86 16.54 11.70
C VAL A 114 -8.04 17.83 11.71
N ILE A 115 -6.71 17.71 11.67
CA ILE A 115 -5.80 18.86 11.66
C ILE A 115 -5.46 19.17 10.19
N ASN A 116 -5.53 20.45 9.79
CA ASN A 116 -5.16 20.92 8.46
C ASN A 116 -5.82 20.15 7.29
N HIS A 117 -7.06 19.70 7.48
CA HIS A 117 -7.78 18.86 6.50
C HIS A 117 -7.03 17.55 6.11
N TRP A 118 -6.12 17.08 6.96
CA TRP A 118 -5.34 15.87 6.72
C TRP A 118 -5.86 14.68 7.55
N PRO A 119 -6.71 13.80 6.97
CA PRO A 119 -7.14 12.60 7.65
C PRO A 119 -5.97 11.61 7.74
N VAL A 120 -5.66 11.15 8.94
CA VAL A 120 -4.59 10.19 9.21
C VAL A 120 -4.88 9.43 10.50
N ASN A 121 -4.53 8.14 10.56
CA ASN A 121 -4.50 7.35 11.78
C ASN A 121 -3.06 7.11 12.28
N PRO A 122 -2.52 7.97 13.19
CA PRO A 122 -1.12 7.88 13.61
C PRO A 122 -0.84 6.78 14.66
N GLU A 123 -1.88 6.23 15.30
CA GLU A 123 -1.79 5.12 16.26
C GLU A 123 -1.86 3.75 15.57
#